data_AF-A0A8S1M0Z4-F1
#
_entry.id   AF-A0A8S1M0Z4-F1
#
_cell.length_a   1.000
_cell.length_b   1.000
_cell.length_c   1.000
_cell.angle_alpha   90.00
_cell.angle_beta   90.00
_cell.angle_gamma   90.00
#
_symmetry.space_group_name_H-M   'P 1'
#
loop_
_entity.id
_entity.type
_entity.pdbx_description
1 polymer ?
#
loop_
_entity_poly.entity_id
_entity_poly.type
_entity_poly.pdbx_seq_one_letter_code
_entity_poly.pdbx_strand_id
1 'polypeptide(L)'
;MDNCYQQIEIFISGRQLKDLDYFSKSDPFVIVFIKNNNQWIKIGRTETIDNNLNPNFKKSFQLDYVFEVVQPIKFEVRDDDGDTSELIGQIETTIGALFGAKNQTSILELGKQRGKLIIRCDKIQEGNEFMIMKWTGVKLMNTDGWFDKSDPFLKFYRQRDDLTYIQTHETEVIMDNLNPLWKLFEIQSVKLAQSNDKKIKIECWDWEKSGKNQFIGELIITIQDLQQNKEYQLTNPKHKNPGRLRLDQFSTYIRPSFQDYIRGGLQLNLMAAIDFTGSNGAPHQPGSLHFRSPHQLNQYQIAINAVGEILLAYDYDKMVPCYGFGANLNYPTMRSGQVSHCFPLSGDPNQINAYELQGIAYHFHCIERWLKNRQTCPLDNRNWEYQKYG
;
A
#
# COMPACT_ATOMS: atom_id res chain seq x y z
N MET A 1 7.35 3.69 13.49
CA MET A 1 6.37 3.46 12.41
C MET A 1 7.18 2.87 11.28
N ASP A 2 7.00 1.60 10.97
CA ASP A 2 7.64 1.01 9.80
C ASP A 2 7.04 1.69 8.58
N ASN A 3 7.85 2.46 7.85
CA ASN A 3 7.40 3.10 6.62
C ASN A 3 7.12 1.98 5.60
N CYS A 4 5.86 1.62 5.43
CA CYS A 4 5.41 0.64 4.44
C CYS A 4 5.29 1.33 3.07
N TYR A 5 6.43 1.71 2.48
CA TYR A 5 6.49 2.11 1.07
C TYR A 5 6.71 0.86 0.20
N GLN A 6 6.22 0.91 -1.04
CA GLN A 6 6.50 -0.11 -2.04
C GLN A 6 7.26 0.53 -3.20
N GLN A 7 8.29 -0.14 -3.69
CA GLN A 7 9.00 0.31 -4.88
C GLN A 7 8.25 -0.07 -6.15
N ILE A 8 8.10 0.90 -7.05
CA ILE A 8 7.44 0.74 -8.34
C ILE A 8 8.35 1.22 -9.47
N GLU A 9 8.09 0.71 -10.67
CA GLU A 9 8.79 1.12 -11.89
C GLU A 9 7.78 1.56 -12.95
N ILE A 10 7.99 2.75 -13.49
CA ILE A 10 7.14 3.37 -14.52
C ILE A 10 7.81 3.25 -15.89
N PHE A 11 7.07 2.69 -16.84
CA PHE A 11 7.42 2.61 -18.26
C PHE A 11 6.50 3.51 -19.07
N ILE A 12 7.06 4.19 -20.08
CA ILE A 12 6.38 5.24 -20.83
C ILE A 12 6.41 4.93 -22.32
N SER A 13 5.30 5.16 -23.00
CA SER A 13 5.21 5.12 -24.47
C SER A 13 4.31 6.24 -24.97
N GLY A 14 4.67 6.86 -26.09
CA GLY A 14 3.82 7.86 -26.76
C GLY A 14 3.05 7.23 -27.91
N ARG A 15 1.84 7.70 -28.19
CA ARG A 15 1.05 7.30 -29.37
C ARG A 15 0.38 8.51 -29.99
N GLN A 16 0.41 8.55 -31.33
CA GLN A 16 -0.21 9.63 -32.12
C GLN A 16 0.18 11.02 -31.60
N LEU A 17 1.44 11.19 -31.20
CA LEU A 17 1.95 12.48 -30.76
C LEU A 17 1.78 13.51 -31.87
N LYS A 18 1.49 14.75 -31.50
CA LYS A 18 1.37 15.83 -32.47
C LYS A 18 2.73 16.06 -33.12
N ASP A 19 2.73 16.07 -34.44
CA ASP A 19 3.87 16.48 -35.25
C ASP A 19 4.02 17.99 -35.19
N LEU A 20 5.20 18.47 -34.80
CA LEU A 20 5.56 19.88 -34.78
C LEU A 20 6.55 20.24 -35.90
N ASP A 21 7.17 19.24 -36.51
CA ASP A 21 8.12 19.41 -37.59
C ASP A 21 7.48 19.65 -38.96
N TYR A 22 8.19 20.39 -39.82
CA TYR A 22 7.70 20.73 -41.17
C TYR A 22 8.19 19.77 -42.26
N PHE A 23 9.41 19.23 -42.12
CA PHE A 23 10.07 18.39 -43.14
C PHE A 23 10.39 16.97 -42.63
N SER A 24 10.25 16.73 -41.33
CA SER A 24 10.46 15.49 -40.60
C SER A 24 9.24 15.19 -39.74
N LYS A 25 9.30 14.11 -38.96
CA LYS A 25 8.41 13.92 -37.81
C LYS A 25 9.14 14.38 -36.57
N SER A 26 8.39 14.84 -35.57
CA SER A 26 8.93 15.10 -34.23
C SER A 26 9.82 13.98 -33.67
N ASP A 27 10.82 14.40 -32.91
CA ASP A 27 11.84 13.67 -32.16
C ASP A 27 11.50 13.67 -30.64
N PRO A 28 10.46 12.94 -30.18
CA PRO A 28 9.95 13.12 -28.83
C PRO A 28 10.86 12.58 -27.72
N PHE A 29 10.82 13.25 -26.57
CA PHE A 29 11.24 12.73 -25.26
C PHE A 29 10.25 13.15 -24.16
N VAL A 30 10.32 12.50 -23.00
CA VAL A 30 9.45 12.78 -21.85
C VAL A 30 10.26 13.19 -20.63
N ILE A 31 9.88 14.30 -20.00
CA ILE A 31 10.37 14.73 -18.69
C ILE A 31 9.34 14.35 -17.63
N VAL A 32 9.81 13.70 -16.56
CA VAL A 32 8.97 13.26 -15.44
C VAL A 32 9.27 14.10 -14.20
N PHE A 33 8.20 14.57 -13.54
CA PHE A 33 8.29 15.37 -12.31
C PHE A 33 7.40 14.78 -11.22
N ILE A 34 7.84 14.88 -9.97
CA ILE A 34 7.02 14.65 -8.78
C ILE A 34 6.82 15.96 -8.02
N LYS A 35 5.68 16.06 -7.32
CA LYS A 35 5.41 17.22 -6.48
C LYS A 35 5.88 16.97 -5.04
N ASN A 36 6.74 17.85 -4.52
CA ASN A 36 7.17 17.85 -3.13
C ASN A 36 7.04 19.28 -2.58
N ASN A 37 6.41 19.47 -1.42
CA ASN A 37 6.17 20.79 -0.82
C ASN A 37 5.62 21.82 -1.80
N ASN A 38 4.63 21.42 -2.61
CA ASN A 38 4.03 22.21 -3.69
C ASN A 38 4.95 22.63 -4.84
N GLN A 39 6.16 22.10 -4.92
CA GLN A 39 7.10 22.35 -6.02
C GLN A 39 7.27 21.10 -6.88
N TRP A 40 7.32 21.29 -8.20
CA TRP A 40 7.61 20.22 -9.15
C TRP A 40 9.12 19.98 -9.22
N ILE A 41 9.55 18.78 -8.86
CA ILE A 41 10.94 18.34 -8.90
C ILE A 41 11.11 17.36 -10.06
N LYS A 42 12.05 17.65 -10.97
CA LYS A 42 12.38 16.77 -12.09
C LYS A 42 13.06 15.51 -11.58
N ILE A 43 12.48 14.36 -11.88
CA ILE A 43 13.05 13.03 -11.58
C ILE A 43 14.04 12.63 -12.68
N GLY A 44 13.70 12.96 -13.93
CA GLY A 44 14.57 12.69 -15.06
C GLY A 44 13.89 12.96 -16.40
N ARG A 45 14.61 12.63 -17.47
CA ARG A 45 14.10 12.57 -18.84
C ARG A 45 14.37 11.20 -19.44
N THR A 46 13.53 10.76 -20.36
CA THR A 46 13.81 9.64 -21.28
C THR A 46 14.89 10.03 -22.29
N GLU A 47 15.33 9.06 -23.09
CA GLU A 47 15.99 9.32 -24.36
C GLU A 47 15.05 10.02 -25.35
N THR A 48 15.65 10.69 -26.32
CA THR A 48 15.00 11.22 -27.54
C THR A 48 14.85 10.08 -28.54
N ILE A 49 13.71 9.98 -29.23
CA ILE A 49 13.48 8.99 -30.27
C ILE A 49 13.18 9.70 -31.58
N ASP A 50 14.11 9.63 -32.51
CA ASP A 50 14.05 10.38 -33.75
C ASP A 50 12.87 9.93 -34.65
N ASN A 51 12.19 10.92 -35.24
CA ASN A 51 11.20 10.80 -36.30
C ASN A 51 10.05 9.84 -35.99
N ASN A 52 9.53 9.90 -34.76
CA ASN A 52 8.61 8.88 -34.27
C ASN A 52 7.49 9.43 -33.40
N LEU A 53 6.29 9.55 -33.98
CA LEU A 53 5.06 9.95 -33.25
C LEU A 53 4.44 8.82 -32.39
N ASN A 54 5.05 7.63 -32.37
CA ASN A 54 4.61 6.47 -31.58
C ASN A 54 5.77 5.83 -30.78
N PRO A 55 6.53 6.61 -29.99
CA PRO A 55 7.75 6.15 -29.34
C PRO A 55 7.47 5.11 -28.26
N ASN A 56 8.39 4.16 -28.09
CA ASN A 56 8.50 3.30 -26.90
C ASN A 56 9.83 3.63 -26.24
N PHE A 57 9.80 4.26 -25.08
CA PHE A 57 11.01 4.65 -24.37
C PHE A 57 11.57 3.47 -23.59
N LYS A 58 12.87 3.26 -23.68
CA LYS A 58 13.63 2.23 -22.95
C LYS A 58 13.83 2.63 -21.50
N LYS A 59 14.06 3.92 -21.23
CA LYS A 59 14.27 4.39 -19.86
C LYS A 59 12.99 4.31 -19.03
N SER A 60 13.09 3.65 -17.89
CA SER A 60 12.08 3.59 -16.84
C SER A 60 12.41 4.52 -15.67
N PHE A 61 11.45 4.70 -14.77
CA PHE A 61 11.60 5.52 -13.56
C PHE A 61 11.16 4.72 -12.34
N GLN A 62 12.09 4.53 -11.40
CA GLN A 62 11.81 3.86 -10.12
C GLN A 62 11.38 4.89 -9.07
N LEU A 63 10.28 4.62 -8.38
CA LEU A 63 9.67 5.54 -7.40
C LEU A 63 9.18 4.77 -6.18
N ASP A 64 9.14 5.45 -5.04
CA ASP A 64 8.47 4.95 -3.84
C ASP A 64 6.98 5.29 -3.90
N TYR A 65 6.14 4.29 -3.69
CA TYR A 65 4.69 4.42 -3.55
C TYR A 65 4.29 4.31 -2.08
N VAL A 66 3.49 5.29 -1.63
CA VAL A 66 2.95 5.36 -0.27
C VAL A 66 1.43 5.46 -0.37
N PHE A 67 0.72 4.41 0.01
CA PHE A 67 -0.74 4.30 -0.12
C PHE A 67 -1.50 5.48 0.52
N GLU A 68 -1.05 5.92 1.70
CA GLU A 68 -1.73 6.95 2.49
C GLU A 68 -1.47 8.39 2.02
N VAL A 69 -0.70 8.57 0.94
CA VAL A 69 -0.27 9.89 0.47
C VAL A 69 -0.69 10.09 -0.97
N VAL A 70 -1.36 11.21 -1.25
CA VAL A 70 -1.54 11.69 -2.62
C VAL A 70 -0.16 12.11 -3.13
N GLN A 71 0.36 11.39 -4.11
CA GLN A 71 1.67 11.65 -4.73
C GLN A 71 1.47 12.13 -6.17
N PRO A 72 1.39 13.46 -6.44
CA PRO A 72 1.21 13.99 -7.78
C PRO A 72 2.44 13.77 -8.65
N ILE A 73 2.21 13.38 -9.90
CA ILE A 73 3.22 13.16 -10.92
C ILE A 73 2.81 13.88 -12.21
N LYS A 74 3.78 14.50 -12.87
CA LYS A 74 3.60 15.22 -14.14
C LYS A 74 4.52 14.67 -15.21
N PHE A 75 3.98 14.53 -16.42
CA PHE A 75 4.71 14.15 -17.62
C PHE A 75 4.67 15.32 -18.62
N GLU A 76 5.82 15.75 -19.11
CA GLU A 76 5.94 16.73 -20.19
C GLU A 76 6.58 16.04 -21.40
N VAL A 77 5.86 15.98 -22.50
CA VAL A 77 6.34 15.45 -23.79
C VAL A 77 6.82 16.61 -24.63
N ARG A 78 8.06 16.55 -25.08
CA ARG A 78 8.71 17.60 -25.86
C ARG A 78 9.31 17.02 -27.13
N ASP A 79 9.36 17.86 -28.15
CA ASP A 79 10.06 17.63 -29.40
C ASP A 79 11.50 18.16 -29.28
N ASP A 80 12.50 17.43 -29.76
CA ASP A 80 13.91 17.81 -29.65
C ASP A 80 14.40 18.42 -30.97
N ASP A 81 14.58 19.74 -31.01
CA ASP A 81 15.05 20.47 -32.19
C ASP A 81 16.59 20.63 -32.20
N GLY A 82 17.29 19.84 -31.37
CA GLY A 82 18.74 19.92 -31.15
C GLY A 82 19.11 20.93 -30.07
N ASP A 83 19.15 22.23 -30.40
CA ASP A 83 19.54 23.28 -29.44
C ASP A 83 18.37 23.73 -28.54
N THR A 84 17.14 23.48 -29.00
CA THR A 84 15.90 23.81 -28.29
C THR A 84 14.96 22.63 -28.23
N SER A 85 13.85 22.79 -27.52
CA SER A 85 12.78 21.80 -27.55
C SER A 85 11.41 22.47 -27.47
N GLU A 86 10.47 22.03 -28.29
CA GLU A 86 9.08 22.50 -28.27
C GLU A 86 8.17 21.58 -27.43
N LEU A 87 7.16 22.14 -26.76
CA LEU A 87 6.22 21.34 -25.96
C LEU A 87 5.12 20.72 -26.83
N ILE A 88 5.16 19.40 -26.99
CA ILE A 88 4.07 18.60 -27.61
C ILE A 88 2.86 18.58 -26.70
N GLY A 89 3.03 18.34 -25.39
CA GLY A 89 1.94 18.37 -24.43
C GLY A 89 2.37 17.95 -23.03
N GLN A 90 1.48 18.14 -22.06
CA GLN A 90 1.74 17.76 -20.67
C GLN A 90 0.48 17.19 -20.03
N ILE A 91 0.67 16.33 -19.03
CA ILE A 91 -0.42 15.77 -18.24
C ILE A 91 0.01 15.55 -16.79
N GLU A 92 -0.91 15.80 -15.86
CA GLU A 92 -0.76 15.58 -14.43
C GLU A 92 -1.70 14.45 -13.98
N THR A 93 -1.22 13.60 -13.07
CA THR A 93 -2.00 12.53 -12.42
C THR A 93 -1.38 12.24 -11.05
N THR A 94 -1.74 11.12 -10.42
CA THR A 94 -1.14 10.65 -9.16
C THR A 94 -0.51 9.27 -9.34
N ILE A 95 0.51 8.96 -8.54
CA ILE A 95 1.09 7.61 -8.51
C ILE A 95 0.01 6.58 -8.13
N GLY A 96 -0.87 6.90 -7.18
CA GLY A 96 -2.00 6.05 -6.80
C GLY A 96 -2.93 5.71 -7.97
N ALA A 97 -3.24 6.68 -8.83
CA ALA A 97 -4.07 6.45 -10.02
C ALA A 97 -3.36 5.56 -11.06
N LEU A 98 -2.06 5.77 -11.28
CA LEU A 98 -1.25 4.90 -12.17
C LEU A 98 -1.16 3.47 -11.63
N PHE A 99 -0.98 3.35 -10.32
CA PHE A 99 -0.81 2.09 -9.62
C PHE A 99 -2.11 1.27 -9.52
N GLY A 100 -3.25 1.95 -9.30
CA GLY A 100 -4.59 1.36 -9.26
C GLY A 100 -5.21 1.11 -10.63
N ALA A 101 -4.54 1.52 -11.72
CA ALA A 101 -5.05 1.36 -13.08
C ALA A 101 -5.26 -0.12 -13.44
N LYS A 102 -6.37 -0.41 -14.12
CA LYS A 102 -6.66 -1.75 -14.64
C LYS A 102 -5.53 -2.21 -15.56
N ASN A 103 -5.10 -3.46 -15.40
CA ASN A 103 -3.95 -4.02 -16.13
C ASN A 103 -2.65 -3.21 -15.98
N GLN A 104 -2.49 -2.45 -14.88
CA GLN A 104 -1.31 -1.61 -14.61
C GLN A 104 -1.00 -0.60 -15.71
N THR A 105 -1.99 -0.26 -16.53
CA THR A 105 -1.79 0.56 -17.73
C THR A 105 -2.77 1.72 -17.73
N SER A 106 -2.23 2.94 -17.73
CA SER A 106 -3.00 4.18 -17.88
C SER A 106 -2.78 4.75 -19.29
N ILE A 107 -3.87 5.18 -19.92
CA ILE A 107 -3.83 5.93 -21.18
C ILE A 107 -4.20 7.37 -20.86
N LEU A 108 -3.24 8.28 -21.02
CA LEU A 108 -3.35 9.68 -20.63
C LEU A 108 -3.28 10.58 -21.86
N GLU A 109 -4.35 11.32 -22.13
CA GLU A 109 -4.42 12.27 -23.25
C GLU A 109 -3.62 13.55 -22.93
N LEU A 110 -2.74 13.99 -23.82
CA LEU A 110 -1.88 15.17 -23.65
C LEU A 110 -2.59 16.51 -23.96
N GLY A 111 -3.88 16.42 -24.28
CA GLY A 111 -4.71 17.53 -24.76
C GLY A 111 -5.31 17.23 -26.14
N LYS A 112 -6.24 18.10 -26.56
CA LYS A 112 -6.96 17.92 -27.83
C LYS A 112 -5.97 17.86 -29.00
N GLN A 113 -5.95 16.73 -29.71
CA GLN A 113 -5.08 16.47 -30.87
C GLN A 113 -3.58 16.62 -30.56
N ARG A 114 -3.15 16.35 -29.32
CA ARG A 114 -1.73 16.34 -28.92
C ARG A 114 -1.13 14.94 -28.74
N GLY A 115 -1.94 13.91 -28.95
CA GLY A 115 -1.59 12.52 -28.73
C GLY A 115 -1.77 12.08 -27.29
N LYS A 116 -1.30 10.87 -26.99
CA LYS A 116 -1.47 10.25 -25.67
C LYS A 116 -0.21 9.55 -25.20
N LEU A 117 -0.06 9.47 -23.88
CA LEU A 117 0.90 8.60 -23.23
C LEU A 117 0.22 7.30 -22.77
N ILE A 118 0.91 6.19 -22.95
CA ILE A 118 0.62 4.91 -22.32
C ILE A 118 1.65 4.75 -21.21
N ILE A 119 1.17 4.71 -19.96
CA ILE A 119 2.00 4.58 -18.77
C ILE A 119 1.74 3.21 -18.17
N ARG A 120 2.77 2.38 -18.07
CA ARG A 120 2.72 1.09 -17.37
C ARG A 120 3.43 1.20 -16.03
N CYS A 121 2.82 0.68 -14.96
CA CYS A 121 3.34 0.76 -13.60
C CYS A 121 3.49 -0.65 -12.99
N ASP A 122 4.73 -1.12 -12.93
CA ASP A 122 5.07 -2.44 -12.40
C ASP A 122 5.62 -2.34 -10.98
N LYS A 123 5.48 -3.42 -10.20
CA LYS A 123 6.13 -3.56 -8.90
C LYS A 123 7.60 -3.88 -9.10
N ILE A 124 8.49 -3.24 -8.37
CA ILE A 124 9.85 -3.76 -8.21
C ILE A 124 9.77 -4.92 -7.22
N GLN A 125 10.16 -6.11 -7.68
CA GLN A 125 10.05 -7.33 -6.90
C GLN A 125 10.96 -7.27 -5.66
N GLU A 126 10.43 -6.78 -4.55
CA GLU A 126 11.00 -7.06 -3.24
C GLU A 126 10.63 -8.50 -2.86
N GLY A 127 11.58 -9.24 -2.26
CA GLY A 127 11.46 -10.66 -1.98
C GLY A 127 10.29 -10.98 -1.04
N ASN A 128 9.08 -11.15 -1.59
CA ASN A 128 7.86 -11.43 -0.85
C ASN A 128 7.64 -12.93 -0.57
N GLU A 129 8.66 -13.76 -0.81
CA GLU A 129 8.63 -15.15 -0.42
C GLU A 129 8.91 -15.30 1.08
N PHE A 130 8.07 -16.09 1.75
CA PHE A 130 8.22 -16.47 3.14
C PHE A 130 8.39 -17.98 3.24
N MET A 131 9.21 -18.39 4.19
CA MET A 131 9.44 -19.78 4.56
C MET A 131 8.75 -20.05 5.89
N ILE A 132 7.97 -21.12 5.93
CA ILE A 132 7.39 -21.68 7.16
C ILE A 132 8.22 -22.90 7.53
N MET A 133 8.74 -22.92 8.76
CA MET A 133 9.63 -23.96 9.23
C MET A 133 9.21 -24.48 10.60
N LYS A 134 9.33 -25.80 10.78
CA LYS A 134 9.22 -26.45 12.09
C LYS A 134 10.36 -27.43 12.27
N TRP A 135 11.12 -27.26 13.35
CA TRP A 135 12.33 -28.01 13.63
C TRP A 135 12.15 -28.91 14.85
N THR A 136 12.82 -30.07 14.80
CA THR A 136 12.99 -31.00 15.92
C THR A 136 14.47 -31.27 16.12
N GLY A 137 14.95 -31.20 17.36
CA GLY A 137 16.24 -31.77 17.74
C GLY A 137 16.11 -33.28 17.87
N VAL A 138 17.10 -34.04 17.43
CA VAL A 138 17.08 -35.50 17.49
C VAL A 138 18.38 -36.01 18.11
N LYS A 139 18.25 -36.61 19.29
CA LYS A 139 19.37 -37.12 20.10
C LYS A 139 20.47 -36.05 20.26
N LEU A 140 20.08 -34.84 20.65
CA LEU A 140 21.02 -33.78 20.98
C LEU A 140 21.95 -34.26 22.09
N MET A 141 23.21 -33.83 22.05
CA MET A 141 24.12 -34.10 23.15
C MET A 141 23.64 -33.40 24.42
N ASN A 142 23.90 -34.04 25.55
CA ASN A 142 23.62 -33.47 26.86
C ASN A 142 24.85 -32.72 27.37
N THR A 143 24.69 -31.45 27.72
CA THR A 143 25.73 -30.58 28.28
C THR A 143 25.58 -30.29 29.78
N ASP A 144 24.44 -30.64 30.40
CA ASP A 144 24.13 -30.36 31.82
C ASP A 144 24.55 -31.47 32.80
N GLY A 145 24.99 -32.62 32.29
CA GLY A 145 25.57 -33.70 33.11
C GLY A 145 24.64 -34.88 33.33
N TRP A 146 24.78 -35.58 34.45
CA TRP A 146 24.22 -36.94 34.62
C TRP A 146 22.75 -36.97 35.08
N PHE A 147 22.27 -35.90 35.71
CA PHE A 147 20.92 -35.85 36.32
C PHE A 147 19.95 -34.91 35.62
N ASP A 148 20.44 -34.07 34.71
CA ASP A 148 19.65 -33.14 33.91
C ASP A 148 19.91 -33.39 32.43
N LYS A 149 19.02 -32.93 31.55
CA LYS A 149 19.27 -32.83 30.12
C LYS A 149 19.36 -31.36 29.74
N SER A 150 20.06 -31.10 28.63
CA SER A 150 20.08 -29.79 28.01
C SER A 150 18.70 -29.16 27.80
N ASP A 151 18.70 -27.84 27.85
CA ASP A 151 17.65 -26.88 27.58
C ASP A 151 17.84 -26.23 26.18
N PRO A 152 17.66 -26.97 25.08
CA PRO A 152 18.12 -26.53 23.77
C PRO A 152 17.27 -25.45 23.11
N PHE A 153 17.96 -24.57 22.36
CA PHE A 153 17.37 -23.60 21.45
C PHE A 153 18.24 -23.40 20.21
N LEU A 154 17.64 -22.88 19.13
CA LEU A 154 18.31 -22.66 17.85
C LEU A 154 18.52 -21.18 17.57
N LYS A 155 19.66 -20.86 16.96
CA LYS A 155 19.96 -19.55 16.37
C LYS A 155 20.23 -19.70 14.88
N PHE A 156 19.59 -18.86 14.08
CA PHE A 156 19.73 -18.84 12.63
C PHE A 156 20.52 -17.62 12.20
N TYR A 157 21.42 -17.81 11.24
CA TYR A 157 22.30 -16.77 10.73
C TYR A 157 22.33 -16.75 9.20
N ARG A 158 22.25 -15.55 8.64
CA ARG A 158 22.45 -15.28 7.22
C ARG A 158 23.91 -14.91 6.94
N GLN A 159 24.50 -15.53 5.93
CA GLN A 159 25.80 -15.12 5.40
C GLN A 159 25.70 -13.83 4.58
N ARG A 160 26.66 -12.91 4.78
CA ARG A 160 26.83 -11.68 3.99
C ARG A 160 27.88 -11.85 2.89
N ASP A 161 28.02 -10.85 2.03
CA ASP A 161 29.03 -10.84 0.96
C ASP A 161 30.46 -10.81 1.46
N ASP A 162 30.71 -10.20 2.63
CA ASP A 162 32.00 -10.24 3.33
C ASP A 162 32.25 -11.56 4.08
N LEU A 163 31.41 -12.57 3.85
CA LEU A 163 31.41 -13.90 4.48
C LEU A 163 31.12 -13.90 5.98
N THR A 164 30.83 -12.75 6.59
CA THR A 164 30.38 -12.68 7.99
C THR A 164 28.92 -13.11 8.12
N TYR A 165 28.49 -13.42 9.34
CA TYR A 165 27.15 -13.91 9.64
C TYR A 165 26.39 -12.91 10.52
N ILE A 166 25.11 -12.69 10.21
CA ILE A 166 24.18 -11.90 11.03
C ILE A 166 23.07 -12.82 11.52
N GLN A 167 22.73 -12.75 12.81
CA GLN A 167 21.62 -13.51 13.39
C GLN A 167 20.28 -12.96 12.87
N THR A 168 19.39 -13.86 12.42
CA THR A 168 18.14 -13.49 11.75
C THR A 168 16.91 -14.04 12.45
N HIS A 169 17.07 -15.11 13.23
CA HIS A 169 16.01 -15.73 14.03
C HIS A 169 16.60 -16.50 15.23
N GLU A 170 15.78 -16.70 16.26
CA GLU A 170 16.06 -17.51 17.44
C GLU A 170 14.76 -18.18 17.90
N THR A 171 14.81 -19.46 18.26
CA THR A 171 13.64 -20.19 18.77
C THR A 171 13.48 -19.99 20.27
N GLU A 172 12.36 -20.45 20.83
CA GLU A 172 12.26 -20.62 22.27
C GLU A 172 13.23 -21.69 22.81
N VAL A 173 13.52 -21.58 24.11
CA VAL A 173 14.22 -22.59 24.91
C VAL A 173 13.21 -23.67 25.34
N ILE A 174 13.59 -24.93 25.19
CA ILE A 174 12.80 -26.08 25.66
C ILE A 174 13.58 -26.78 26.75
N MET A 175 13.04 -26.80 27.97
CA MET A 175 13.77 -27.31 29.15
C MET A 175 13.86 -28.85 29.17
N ASP A 176 14.97 -29.38 29.67
CA ASP A 176 15.23 -30.79 29.99
C ASP A 176 14.89 -31.78 28.85
N ASN A 177 15.30 -31.46 27.62
CA ASN A 177 14.88 -32.19 26.43
C ASN A 177 15.96 -32.34 25.35
N LEU A 178 16.40 -33.57 25.09
CA LEU A 178 17.35 -33.90 24.00
C LEU A 178 16.67 -34.17 22.64
N ASN A 179 15.33 -34.11 22.59
CA ASN A 179 14.55 -34.21 21.37
C ASN A 179 13.48 -33.10 21.30
N PRO A 180 13.88 -31.82 21.40
CA PRO A 180 12.97 -30.69 21.45
C PRO A 180 12.18 -30.55 20.15
N LEU A 181 10.89 -30.27 20.23
CA LEU A 181 10.06 -29.86 19.09
C LEU A 181 9.78 -28.36 19.24
N TRP A 182 10.51 -27.53 18.50
CA TRP A 182 10.33 -26.08 18.57
C TRP A 182 9.04 -25.64 17.84
N LYS A 183 8.53 -24.47 18.23
CA LYS A 183 7.38 -23.83 17.59
C LYS A 183 7.64 -23.61 16.12
N LEU A 184 6.57 -23.77 15.34
CA LEU A 184 6.57 -23.37 13.94
C LEU A 184 6.75 -21.86 13.87
N PHE A 185 7.66 -21.42 13.01
CA PHE A 185 7.89 -20.00 12.77
C PHE A 185 7.91 -19.72 11.27
N GLU A 186 7.81 -18.44 10.97
CA GLU A 186 7.83 -17.91 9.63
C GLU A 186 8.90 -16.83 9.49
N ILE A 187 9.62 -16.84 8.37
CA ILE A 187 10.67 -15.87 8.07
C ILE A 187 10.68 -15.54 6.58
N GLN A 188 10.91 -14.27 6.22
CA GLN A 188 11.09 -13.87 4.83
C GLN A 188 12.35 -14.51 4.25
N SER A 189 12.28 -15.09 3.04
CA SER A 189 13.38 -15.83 2.42
C SER A 189 14.66 -15.00 2.39
N VAL A 190 14.58 -13.73 1.96
CA VAL A 190 15.73 -12.79 1.87
C VAL A 190 16.35 -12.42 3.23
N LYS A 191 15.57 -12.54 4.32
CA LYS A 191 16.07 -12.35 5.68
C LYS A 191 16.92 -13.55 6.10
N LEU A 192 16.60 -14.76 5.64
CA LEU A 192 17.36 -15.97 5.94
C LEU A 192 18.55 -16.21 4.99
N ALA A 193 18.37 -15.99 3.69
CA ALA A 193 19.41 -16.06 2.66
C ALA A 193 19.09 -15.15 1.47
N GLN A 194 20.08 -14.38 0.97
CA GLN A 194 19.86 -13.41 -0.13
C GLN A 194 19.60 -14.08 -1.49
N SER A 195 20.08 -15.30 -1.68
CA SER A 195 19.92 -16.09 -2.89
C SER A 195 20.05 -17.58 -2.53
N ASN A 196 19.65 -18.46 -3.45
CA ASN A 196 19.59 -19.91 -3.19
C ASN A 196 20.96 -20.56 -2.89
N ASP A 197 22.05 -19.95 -3.37
CA ASP A 197 23.44 -20.39 -3.19
C ASP A 197 24.10 -19.87 -1.90
N LYS A 198 23.51 -18.88 -1.23
CA LYS A 198 24.06 -18.31 0.01
C LYS A 198 23.84 -19.26 1.19
N LYS A 199 24.85 -19.33 2.06
CA LYS A 199 24.83 -20.22 3.22
C LYS A 199 23.99 -19.66 4.37
N ILE A 200 23.26 -20.55 5.01
CA ILE A 200 22.52 -20.37 6.25
C ILE A 200 23.26 -21.19 7.31
N LYS A 201 23.67 -20.53 8.39
CA LYS A 201 24.23 -21.23 9.55
C LYS A 201 23.15 -21.36 10.61
N ILE A 202 22.97 -22.57 11.13
CA ILE A 202 22.08 -22.85 12.26
C ILE A 202 22.93 -23.40 13.39
N GLU A 203 22.84 -22.77 14.55
CA GLU A 203 23.52 -23.20 15.77
C GLU A 203 22.50 -23.69 16.78
N CYS A 204 22.79 -24.82 17.42
CA CYS A 204 22.05 -25.35 18.55
C CYS A 204 22.86 -25.07 19.83
N TRP A 205 22.18 -24.51 20.82
CA TRP A 205 22.78 -24.10 22.08
C TRP A 205 21.95 -24.65 23.23
N ASP A 206 22.62 -24.90 24.34
CA ASP A 206 22.03 -25.23 25.63
C ASP A 206 21.90 -23.95 26.46
N TRP A 207 20.69 -23.64 26.92
CA TRP A 207 20.46 -22.45 27.72
C TRP A 207 20.88 -22.66 29.17
N GLU A 208 21.56 -21.67 29.74
CA GLU A 208 22.09 -21.74 31.09
C GLU A 208 21.60 -20.57 31.92
N LYS A 209 21.14 -20.83 33.16
CA LYS A 209 20.72 -19.77 34.10
C LYS A 209 21.82 -18.73 34.37
N SER A 210 23.08 -19.14 34.24
CA SER A 210 24.25 -18.27 34.40
C SER A 210 24.43 -17.26 33.25
N GLY A 211 23.71 -17.44 32.14
CA GLY A 211 23.85 -16.69 30.89
C GLY A 211 24.99 -17.18 29.99
N LYS A 212 25.80 -18.15 30.45
CA LYS A 212 26.90 -18.75 29.67
C LYS A 212 26.44 -20.03 28.97
N ASN A 213 25.55 -19.86 27.99
CA ASN A 213 24.97 -20.96 27.22
C ASN A 213 26.05 -21.86 26.60
N GLN A 214 25.83 -23.18 26.63
CA GLN A 214 26.79 -24.16 26.11
C GLN A 214 26.50 -24.49 24.64
N PHE A 215 27.56 -24.65 23.84
CA PHE A 215 27.40 -24.95 22.42
C PHE A 215 27.19 -26.45 22.18
N ILE A 216 26.03 -26.82 21.62
CA ILE A 216 25.69 -28.21 21.29
C ILE A 216 26.27 -28.56 19.91
N GLY A 217 26.04 -27.73 18.90
CA GLY A 217 26.57 -27.96 17.56
C GLY A 217 26.03 -26.98 16.52
N GLU A 218 26.60 -27.01 15.33
CA GLU A 218 26.15 -26.20 14.20
C GLU A 218 25.96 -27.03 12.94
N LEU A 219 25.25 -26.47 11.98
CA LEU A 219 25.22 -26.91 10.59
C LEU A 219 25.20 -25.70 9.67
N ILE A 220 25.76 -25.87 8.47
CA ILE A 220 25.78 -24.85 7.42
C ILE A 220 25.16 -25.45 6.16
N ILE A 221 24.07 -24.85 5.69
CA ILE A 221 23.23 -25.36 4.59
C ILE A 221 22.79 -24.23 3.67
N THR A 222 22.12 -24.56 2.57
CA THR A 222 21.52 -23.64 1.60
C THR A 222 19.98 -23.76 1.59
N ILE A 223 19.30 -22.88 0.86
CA ILE A 223 17.84 -23.03 0.61
C ILE A 223 17.54 -24.35 -0.10
N GLN A 224 18.39 -24.76 -1.03
CA GLN A 224 18.22 -26.02 -1.75
C GLN A 224 18.29 -27.23 -0.80
N ASP A 225 19.18 -27.19 0.19
CA ASP A 225 19.27 -28.26 1.20
C ASP A 225 17.99 -28.35 2.05
N LEU A 226 17.35 -27.22 2.38
CA LEU A 226 16.07 -27.16 3.10
C LEU A 226 14.92 -27.82 2.30
N GLN A 227 14.97 -27.73 0.97
CA GLN A 227 13.95 -28.32 0.09
C GLN A 227 14.12 -29.82 -0.10
N GLN A 228 15.36 -30.33 -0.08
CA GLN A 228 15.68 -31.71 -0.45
C GLN A 228 15.83 -32.64 0.75
N ASN A 229 16.34 -32.14 1.86
CA ASN A 229 16.68 -32.95 3.03
C ASN A 229 15.67 -32.73 4.16
N LYS A 230 15.49 -33.75 5.00
CA LYS A 230 14.65 -33.67 6.20
C LYS A 230 15.47 -33.70 7.48
N GLU A 231 16.65 -34.33 7.49
CA GLU A 231 17.51 -34.44 8.67
C GLU A 231 18.93 -33.97 8.33
N TYR A 232 19.56 -33.30 9.29
CA TYR A 232 20.88 -32.69 9.17
C TYR A 232 21.73 -33.06 10.38
N GLN A 233 22.93 -33.55 10.11
CA GLN A 233 23.89 -33.88 11.16
C GLN A 233 24.54 -32.60 11.68
N LEU A 234 24.47 -32.38 13.00
CA LEU A 234 25.22 -31.28 13.63
C LEU A 234 26.71 -31.64 13.68
N THR A 235 27.54 -30.63 13.58
CA THR A 235 28.99 -30.69 13.82
C THR A 235 29.35 -29.92 15.08
N ASN A 236 30.29 -30.44 15.86
CA ASN A 236 30.82 -29.75 17.04
C ASN A 236 32.36 -29.92 17.05
N PRO A 237 33.14 -28.85 17.23
CA PRO A 237 34.60 -28.94 17.26
C PRO A 237 35.17 -29.80 18.39
N LYS A 238 34.45 -29.94 19.50
CA LYS A 238 34.88 -30.62 20.73
C LYS A 238 34.24 -31.99 20.93
N HIS A 239 33.07 -32.24 20.33
CA HIS A 239 32.28 -33.44 20.58
C HIS A 239 31.92 -34.18 19.28
N LYS A 240 32.03 -35.51 19.29
CA LYS A 240 31.82 -36.34 18.08
C LYS A 240 30.35 -36.51 17.68
N ASN A 241 29.43 -36.49 18.65
CA ASN A 241 28.01 -36.81 18.43
C ASN A 241 27.10 -35.72 19.03
N PRO A 242 27.08 -34.50 18.45
CA PRO A 242 26.26 -33.40 18.96
C PRO A 242 24.75 -33.59 18.76
N GLY A 243 24.34 -34.58 17.96
CA GLY A 243 22.95 -34.84 17.60
C GLY A 243 22.61 -34.37 16.19
N ARG A 244 21.33 -34.30 15.87
CA ARG A 244 20.82 -33.94 14.54
C ARG A 244 19.67 -32.94 14.67
N LEU A 245 19.45 -32.16 13.63
CA LEU A 245 18.23 -31.38 13.45
C LEU A 245 17.37 -32.01 12.36
N ARG A 246 16.06 -32.09 12.60
CA ARG A 246 15.07 -32.52 11.63
C ARG A 246 14.14 -31.37 11.30
N LEU A 247 13.92 -31.13 10.02
CA LEU A 247 12.96 -30.17 9.49
C LEU A 247 11.64 -30.93 9.25
N ASP A 248 10.75 -30.91 10.23
CA ASP A 248 9.48 -31.64 10.18
C ASP A 248 8.50 -31.00 9.19
N GLN A 249 8.54 -29.66 9.08
CA GLN A 249 7.71 -28.91 8.16
C GLN A 249 8.56 -27.84 7.47
N PHE A 250 8.48 -27.82 6.14
CA PHE A 250 9.05 -26.77 5.29
C PHE A 250 8.08 -26.49 4.15
N SER A 251 7.71 -25.23 4.00
CA SER A 251 6.96 -24.76 2.84
C SER A 251 7.34 -23.32 2.55
N THR A 252 7.43 -22.98 1.27
CA THR A 252 7.55 -21.58 0.84
C THR A 252 6.22 -21.11 0.29
N TYR A 253 5.92 -19.82 0.49
CA TYR A 253 4.78 -19.19 -0.15
C TYR A 253 5.10 -17.72 -0.43
N ILE A 254 4.53 -17.19 -1.50
CA ILE A 254 4.61 -15.77 -1.80
C ILE A 254 3.49 -15.10 -1.01
N ARG A 255 3.85 -14.18 -0.10
CA ARG A 255 2.88 -13.34 0.58
C ARG A 255 2.36 -12.28 -0.39
N PRO A 256 1.07 -12.30 -0.77
CA PRO A 256 0.51 -11.28 -1.63
C PRO A 256 0.62 -9.92 -0.95
N SER A 257 1.17 -8.95 -1.67
CA SER A 257 1.20 -7.55 -1.27
C SER A 257 -0.15 -6.87 -1.54
N PHE A 258 -0.34 -5.68 -0.98
CA PHE A 258 -1.50 -4.84 -1.28
C PHE A 258 -1.77 -4.73 -2.79
N GLN A 259 -0.71 -4.56 -3.59
CA GLN A 259 -0.81 -4.50 -5.04
C GLN A 259 -1.35 -5.78 -5.67
N ASP A 260 -0.95 -6.95 -5.17
CA ASP A 260 -1.38 -8.23 -5.73
C ASP A 260 -2.90 -8.39 -5.58
N TYR A 261 -3.47 -7.88 -4.49
CA TYR A 261 -4.93 -7.82 -4.32
C TYR A 261 -5.58 -6.84 -5.30
N ILE A 262 -5.07 -5.61 -5.42
CA ILE A 262 -5.62 -4.62 -6.38
C ILE A 262 -5.54 -5.14 -7.82
N ARG A 263 -4.42 -5.76 -8.20
CA ARG A 263 -4.23 -6.43 -9.50
C ARG A 263 -5.17 -7.61 -9.70
N GLY A 264 -5.46 -8.35 -8.62
CA GLY A 264 -6.46 -9.42 -8.60
C GLY A 264 -7.90 -8.92 -8.78
N GLY A 265 -8.12 -7.61 -8.89
CA GLY A 265 -9.44 -6.99 -9.06
C GLY A 265 -10.10 -6.58 -7.76
N LEU A 266 -9.40 -6.63 -6.63
CA LEU A 266 -9.90 -6.04 -5.38
C LEU A 266 -10.06 -4.53 -5.57
N GLN A 267 -11.21 -4.01 -5.15
CA GLN A 267 -11.50 -2.59 -5.12
C GLN A 267 -11.63 -2.14 -3.66
N LEU A 268 -11.25 -0.89 -3.39
CA LEU A 268 -11.56 -0.25 -2.11
C LEU A 268 -12.72 0.71 -2.33
N ASN A 269 -13.89 0.34 -1.81
CA ASN A 269 -15.08 1.19 -1.90
C ASN A 269 -15.10 2.16 -0.71
N LEU A 270 -15.15 3.46 -1.01
CA LEU A 270 -15.38 4.50 -0.01
C LEU A 270 -16.87 4.60 0.29
N MET A 271 -17.23 4.59 1.57
CA MET A 271 -18.56 4.99 2.05
C MET A 271 -18.43 6.23 2.93
N ALA A 272 -19.33 7.20 2.74
CA ALA A 272 -19.38 8.41 3.55
C ALA A 272 -20.63 8.41 4.41
N ALA A 273 -20.48 8.65 5.73
CA ALA A 273 -21.58 8.84 6.65
C ALA A 273 -21.36 10.13 7.45
N ILE A 274 -22.26 11.11 7.28
CA ILE A 274 -22.10 12.46 7.81
C ILE A 274 -23.05 12.70 8.98
N ASP A 275 -22.52 13.24 10.06
CA ASP A 275 -23.29 13.59 11.25
C ASP A 275 -24.07 14.89 11.03
N PHE A 276 -25.40 14.84 11.16
CA PHE A 276 -26.30 15.99 11.08
C PHE A 276 -26.96 16.33 12.44
N THR A 277 -26.40 15.86 13.56
CA THR A 277 -26.87 16.21 14.90
C THR A 277 -26.74 17.71 15.19
N GLY A 278 -27.58 18.21 16.12
CA GLY A 278 -27.65 19.62 16.48
C GLY A 278 -26.38 20.19 17.13
N SER A 279 -25.48 19.35 17.65
CA SER A 279 -24.19 19.79 18.22
C SER A 279 -23.28 20.47 17.19
N ASN A 280 -23.52 20.26 15.90
CA ASN A 280 -22.79 20.92 14.81
C ASN A 280 -23.15 22.41 14.63
N GLY A 281 -24.21 22.89 15.30
CA GLY A 281 -24.74 24.24 15.09
C GLY A 281 -25.45 24.40 13.75
N ALA A 282 -26.15 25.52 13.56
CA ALA A 282 -26.92 25.75 12.35
C ALA A 282 -26.00 26.10 11.16
N PRO A 283 -26.11 25.46 9.97
CA PRO A 283 -25.13 25.61 8.88
C PRO A 283 -25.00 27.02 8.27
N HIS A 284 -25.94 27.92 8.55
CA HIS A 284 -25.85 29.33 8.14
C HIS A 284 -25.02 30.19 9.10
N GLN A 285 -24.70 29.67 10.30
CA GLN A 285 -23.92 30.38 11.31
C GLN A 285 -22.44 30.14 11.07
N PRO A 286 -21.59 31.19 11.08
CA PRO A 286 -20.15 31.06 10.89
C PRO A 286 -19.44 30.11 11.85
N GLY A 287 -20.00 29.90 13.06
CA GLY A 287 -19.45 28.98 14.06
C GLY A 287 -19.86 27.51 13.89
N SER A 288 -20.70 27.17 12.91
CA SER A 288 -21.14 25.79 12.68
C SER A 288 -20.04 24.95 12.03
N LEU A 289 -19.96 23.68 12.41
CA LEU A 289 -19.06 22.71 11.75
C LEU A 289 -19.51 22.38 10.31
N HIS A 290 -20.79 22.62 10.01
CA HIS A 290 -21.38 22.57 8.67
C HIS A 290 -21.40 23.95 8.00
N PHE A 291 -20.69 24.95 8.53
CA PHE A 291 -20.70 26.28 7.92
C PHE A 291 -20.06 26.26 6.53
N ARG A 292 -20.75 26.83 5.55
CA ARG A 292 -20.22 26.95 4.18
C ARG A 292 -19.63 28.33 3.92
N SER A 293 -18.31 28.39 3.92
CA SER A 293 -17.57 29.54 3.40
C SER A 293 -17.47 29.48 1.86
N PRO A 294 -17.55 30.62 1.15
CA PRO A 294 -17.25 30.67 -0.28
C PRO A 294 -15.77 30.47 -0.60
N HIS A 295 -14.89 30.54 0.41
CA HIS A 295 -13.43 30.50 0.22
C HIS A 295 -12.75 29.32 0.91
N GLN A 296 -13.43 28.64 1.83
CA GLN A 296 -12.83 27.59 2.65
C GLN A 296 -13.79 26.42 2.82
N LEU A 297 -13.22 25.22 2.78
CA LEU A 297 -13.92 23.99 3.10
C LEU A 297 -14.13 23.88 4.62
N ASN A 298 -15.25 23.32 5.04
CA ASN A 298 -15.48 23.00 6.44
C ASN A 298 -14.78 21.68 6.85
N GLN A 299 -14.82 21.33 8.13
CA GLN A 299 -14.10 20.16 8.64
C GLN A 299 -14.56 18.84 8.01
N TYR A 300 -15.86 18.69 7.75
CA TYR A 300 -16.40 17.51 7.05
C TYR A 300 -15.90 17.42 5.61
N GLN A 301 -15.93 18.53 4.88
CA GLN A 301 -15.45 18.60 3.50
C GLN A 301 -13.94 18.33 3.40
N ILE A 302 -13.16 18.86 4.35
CA ILE A 302 -11.71 18.58 4.44
C ILE A 302 -11.47 17.08 4.65
N ALA A 303 -12.18 16.45 5.59
CA ALA A 303 -12.03 15.02 5.87
C ALA A 303 -12.45 14.14 4.68
N ILE A 304 -13.60 14.43 4.07
CA ILE A 304 -14.10 13.71 2.89
C ILE A 304 -13.11 13.81 1.73
N ASN A 305 -12.58 15.00 1.46
CA ASN A 305 -11.59 15.18 0.39
C ASN A 305 -10.29 14.44 0.71
N ALA A 306 -9.73 14.60 1.92
CA ALA A 306 -8.47 13.99 2.29
C ALA A 306 -8.49 12.46 2.18
N VAL A 307 -9.59 11.82 2.59
CA VAL A 307 -9.76 10.37 2.50
C VAL A 307 -10.12 9.93 1.08
N GLY A 308 -11.04 10.64 0.42
CA GLY A 308 -11.55 10.22 -0.88
C GLY A 308 -10.58 10.43 -2.03
N GLU A 309 -9.72 11.45 -1.99
CA GLU A 309 -8.65 11.62 -3.00
C GLU A 309 -7.69 10.43 -3.06
N ILE A 310 -7.52 9.72 -1.93
CA ILE A 310 -6.72 8.51 -1.84
C ILE A 310 -7.53 7.29 -2.29
N LEU A 311 -8.67 7.03 -1.63
CA LEU A 311 -9.39 5.77 -1.79
C LEU A 311 -10.06 5.64 -3.15
N LEU A 312 -10.56 6.74 -3.72
CA LEU A 312 -11.21 6.69 -5.02
C LEU A 312 -10.28 6.21 -6.12
N ALA A 313 -8.96 6.33 -6.00
CA ALA A 313 -8.02 5.79 -6.99
C ALA A 313 -8.16 4.26 -7.17
N TYR A 314 -8.67 3.54 -6.16
CA TYR A 314 -8.80 2.08 -6.11
C TYR A 314 -10.24 1.59 -6.22
N ASP A 315 -11.18 2.49 -6.51
CA ASP A 315 -12.57 2.19 -6.86
C ASP A 315 -12.72 2.30 -8.39
N TYR A 316 -13.37 1.35 -9.07
CA TYR A 316 -13.52 1.40 -10.53
C TYR A 316 -14.75 2.15 -10.98
N ASP A 317 -15.87 2.05 -10.26
CA ASP A 317 -17.09 2.77 -10.63
C ASP A 317 -17.15 4.17 -10.03
N LYS A 318 -16.32 4.43 -9.00
CA LYS A 318 -16.24 5.71 -8.27
C LYS A 318 -17.58 6.11 -7.64
N MET A 319 -18.48 5.15 -7.42
CA MET A 319 -19.81 5.37 -6.87
C MET A 319 -19.76 5.21 -5.36
N VAL A 320 -19.77 6.33 -4.65
CA VAL A 320 -19.62 6.40 -3.19
C VAL A 320 -21.00 6.39 -2.52
N PRO A 321 -21.37 5.35 -1.76
CA PRO A 321 -22.58 5.38 -0.96
C PRO A 321 -22.49 6.48 0.10
N CYS A 322 -23.50 7.36 0.10
CA CYS A 322 -23.50 8.57 0.92
C CYS A 322 -24.68 8.59 1.87
N TYR A 323 -24.39 8.57 3.17
CA TYR A 323 -25.37 8.57 4.23
C TYR A 323 -25.22 9.78 5.15
N GLY A 324 -26.32 10.14 5.81
CA GLY A 324 -26.36 11.01 6.97
C GLY A 324 -26.98 10.29 8.16
N PHE A 325 -26.75 10.82 9.36
CA PHE A 325 -27.41 10.36 10.58
C PHE A 325 -27.67 11.50 11.57
N GLY A 326 -28.59 11.31 12.50
CA GLY A 326 -28.86 12.26 13.56
C GLY A 326 -29.77 13.44 13.16
N ALA A 327 -30.56 13.26 12.10
CA ALA A 327 -31.51 14.26 11.63
C ALA A 327 -32.90 13.65 11.45
N ASN A 328 -33.95 14.39 11.82
CA ASN A 328 -35.29 14.13 11.31
C ASN A 328 -35.23 14.39 9.77
N LEU A 329 -35.91 13.61 8.89
CA LEU A 329 -35.97 13.67 7.38
C LEU A 329 -37.30 14.17 6.71
N ASN A 330 -37.26 15.00 5.64
CA ASN A 330 -38.44 15.46 4.83
C ASN A 330 -38.25 15.52 3.31
N TYR A 331 -37.25 14.88 2.79
CA TYR A 331 -37.06 14.90 1.35
C TYR A 331 -38.40 14.72 0.63
N PRO A 332 -38.63 15.37 -0.52
CA PRO A 332 -39.88 15.21 -1.27
C PRO A 332 -40.30 13.75 -1.42
N THR A 333 -39.31 12.87 -1.44
CA THR A 333 -39.35 11.41 -1.57
C THR A 333 -39.19 10.62 -0.25
N MET A 334 -38.86 11.26 0.88
CA MET A 334 -38.57 10.56 2.14
C MET A 334 -38.89 11.41 3.38
N ARG A 335 -39.84 10.96 4.20
CA ARG A 335 -40.20 11.61 5.47
C ARG A 335 -40.14 10.63 6.62
N SER A 336 -39.53 11.02 7.75
CA SER A 336 -39.42 10.13 8.92
C SER A 336 -40.33 10.51 10.08
N GLY A 337 -40.63 11.80 10.28
CA GLY A 337 -41.43 12.30 11.42
C GLY A 337 -40.76 12.17 12.79
N GLN A 338 -39.65 11.45 12.86
CA GLN A 338 -38.76 11.24 13.99
C GLN A 338 -37.30 11.28 13.53
N VAL A 339 -36.35 11.43 14.46
CA VAL A 339 -34.91 11.42 14.13
C VAL A 339 -34.55 10.11 13.42
N SER A 340 -33.90 10.24 12.26
CA SER A 340 -33.29 9.12 11.54
C SER A 340 -31.80 9.03 11.88
N HIS A 341 -31.35 7.79 12.11
CA HIS A 341 -29.95 7.45 12.37
C HIS A 341 -29.23 6.89 11.15
N CYS A 342 -29.90 6.81 10.00
CA CYS A 342 -29.27 6.45 8.74
C CYS A 342 -30.20 6.86 7.59
N PHE A 343 -29.73 7.70 6.68
CA PHE A 343 -30.49 8.13 5.52
C PHE A 343 -29.58 8.47 4.35
N PRO A 344 -29.98 8.23 3.09
CA PRO A 344 -29.18 8.62 1.94
C PRO A 344 -29.13 10.14 1.82
N LEU A 345 -27.96 10.71 1.57
CA LEU A 345 -27.81 12.16 1.42
C LEU A 345 -28.59 12.73 0.22
N SER A 346 -28.84 11.90 -0.79
CA SER A 346 -29.67 12.25 -1.95
C SER A 346 -31.13 12.52 -1.60
N GLY A 347 -31.62 11.97 -0.48
CA GLY A 347 -33.03 11.96 -0.15
C GLY A 347 -33.87 10.90 -0.87
N ASP A 348 -33.26 10.06 -1.70
CA ASP A 348 -33.92 8.96 -2.41
C ASP A 348 -33.27 7.62 -2.00
N PRO A 349 -34.01 6.66 -1.40
CA PRO A 349 -33.49 5.34 -1.04
C PRO A 349 -32.96 4.55 -2.25
N ASN A 350 -33.39 4.89 -3.46
CA ASN A 350 -32.95 4.23 -4.69
C ASN A 350 -31.72 4.91 -5.31
N GLN A 351 -31.28 6.06 -4.80
CA GLN A 351 -30.12 6.80 -5.30
C GLN A 351 -29.15 7.12 -4.16
N ILE A 352 -28.55 6.09 -3.57
CA ILE A 352 -27.65 6.24 -2.41
C ILE A 352 -26.26 6.74 -2.83
N ASN A 353 -25.86 6.45 -4.06
CA ASN A 353 -24.49 6.64 -4.50
C ASN A 353 -24.27 8.00 -5.13
N ALA A 354 -23.16 8.61 -4.75
CA ALA A 354 -22.61 9.82 -5.35
C ALA A 354 -21.49 9.46 -6.31
N TYR A 355 -21.43 10.10 -7.48
CA TYR A 355 -20.28 9.93 -8.38
C TYR A 355 -19.10 10.81 -7.93
N GLU A 356 -18.00 10.17 -7.53
CA GLU A 356 -16.76 10.81 -7.03
C GLU A 356 -17.00 11.81 -5.87
N LEU A 357 -15.94 12.52 -5.45
CA LEU A 357 -16.01 13.57 -4.42
C LEU A 357 -17.01 14.68 -4.78
N GLN A 358 -17.15 15.00 -6.06
CA GLN A 358 -18.05 16.07 -6.53
C GLN A 358 -19.51 15.72 -6.26
N GLY A 359 -19.90 14.46 -6.43
CA GLY A 359 -21.23 13.97 -6.08
C GLY A 359 -21.48 14.07 -4.57
N ILE A 360 -20.50 13.70 -3.74
CA ILE A 360 -20.63 13.79 -2.27
C ILE A 360 -20.85 15.26 -1.87
N ALA A 361 -20.01 16.15 -2.41
CA ALA A 361 -20.11 17.59 -2.18
C ALA A 361 -21.44 18.15 -2.70
N TYR A 362 -21.97 17.65 -3.82
CA TYR A 362 -23.27 18.04 -4.36
C TYR A 362 -24.42 17.61 -3.43
N HIS A 363 -24.45 16.37 -2.97
CA HIS A 363 -25.51 15.89 -2.07
C HIS A 363 -25.45 16.58 -0.70
N PHE A 364 -24.24 16.77 -0.18
CA PHE A 364 -24.00 17.60 1.00
C PHE A 364 -24.51 19.04 0.78
N HIS A 365 -24.21 19.63 -0.39
CA HIS A 365 -24.67 20.96 -0.76
C HIS A 365 -26.20 21.07 -0.92
N CYS A 366 -26.87 20.07 -1.48
CA CYS A 366 -28.32 20.09 -1.66
C CYS A 366 -29.07 20.10 -0.31
N ILE A 367 -28.55 19.40 0.70
CA ILE A 367 -29.06 19.45 2.07
C ILE A 367 -28.85 20.84 2.67
N GLU A 368 -27.68 21.46 2.46
CA GLU A 368 -27.37 22.79 2.99
C GLU A 368 -28.06 23.96 2.27
N ARG A 369 -28.26 23.91 0.95
CA ARG A 369 -28.92 24.98 0.18
C ARG A 369 -30.39 25.11 0.57
N TRP A 370 -31.01 24.00 0.94
CA TRP A 370 -32.33 24.00 1.55
C TRP A 370 -32.33 24.78 2.89
N LEU A 371 -31.27 24.62 3.71
CA LEU A 371 -31.07 25.36 4.98
C LEU A 371 -30.75 26.86 4.79
N LYS A 372 -30.32 27.32 3.60
CA LYS A 372 -30.08 28.76 3.30
C LYS A 372 -31.36 29.54 3.01
N ASN A 373 -32.36 28.90 2.42
CA ASN A 373 -33.58 29.58 1.97
C ASN A 373 -34.71 29.53 3.01
N ARG A 374 -34.56 28.75 4.10
CA ARG A 374 -35.55 28.63 5.18
C ARG A 374 -34.86 28.40 6.54
N GLN A 375 -35.33 29.08 7.59
CA GLN A 375 -34.93 28.85 9.00
C GLN A 375 -35.72 27.71 9.68
N THR A 376 -36.24 26.79 8.87
CA THR A 376 -37.13 25.73 9.33
C THR A 376 -36.45 24.38 9.17
N CYS A 377 -36.91 23.35 9.86
CA CYS A 377 -36.40 22.00 9.65
C CYS A 377 -36.75 21.56 8.21
N PRO A 378 -35.88 20.82 7.49
CA PRO A 378 -36.20 20.23 6.17
C PRO A 378 -37.58 19.62 6.15
N LEU A 379 -38.01 19.13 7.33
CA LEU A 379 -38.93 18.08 7.85
C LEU A 379 -40.39 18.34 7.92
N ASP A 380 -40.67 19.54 8.30
CA ASP A 380 -41.99 19.90 8.75
C ASP A 380 -42.21 21.38 8.50
N ASN A 381 -41.19 22.06 7.97
CA ASN A 381 -41.20 23.47 7.70
C ASN A 381 -41.52 24.30 8.96
N ARG A 382 -41.23 23.76 10.15
CA ARG A 382 -41.33 24.47 11.45
C ARG A 382 -39.99 25.10 11.81
N ASN A 383 -40.02 26.24 12.50
CA ASN A 383 -38.81 26.87 13.03
C ASN A 383 -38.13 25.92 14.01
N TRP A 384 -36.81 25.79 13.92
CA TRP A 384 -36.04 24.94 14.83
C TRP A 384 -36.16 25.48 16.27
N GLU A 385 -36.68 24.66 17.19
CA GLU A 385 -36.54 24.89 18.63
C GLU A 385 -35.42 23.99 19.17
N TYR A 386 -34.38 24.60 19.73
CA TYR A 386 -33.24 23.90 20.30
C TYR A 386 -33.66 23.12 21.55
N GLN A 387 -33.57 21.79 21.50
CA GLN A 387 -33.61 20.97 22.70
C GLN A 387 -32.18 20.63 23.12
N LYS A 388 -31.79 21.13 24.30
CA LYS A 388 -30.64 20.62 25.03
C LYS A 388 -30.93 19.17 25.40
N TYR A 389 -30.09 18.25 24.94
CA TYR A 389 -29.99 16.96 25.62
C TYR A 389 -29.23 17.16 26.92
N GLY A 390 -29.74 16.50 27.97
CA GLY A 390 -29.14 16.46 29.31
C GLY A 390 -27.75 15.86 29.31
#